data_AF-A0A075FFQ4-F1
#
_entry.id   AF-A0A075FFQ4-F1
#
_cell.length_a   1.000
_cell.length_b   1.000
_cell.length_c   1.000
_cell.angle_alpha   90.00
_cell.angle_beta   90.00
_cell.angle_gamma   90.00
#
_symmetry.space_group_name_H-M   'P 1'
#
loop_
_entity.id
_entity.type
_entity.pdbx_description
1 polymer ?
#
loop_
_entity_poly.entity_id
_entity_poly.type
_entity_poly.pdbx_seq_one_letter_code
_entity_poly.pdbx_strand_id
1 'polypeptide(L)'
;MNNSNYLQNFKFNLVYKFVKKIKTEKTINNDHSPFCAYIYDLDELKHHSQDIIHALPKSCQMFYATKANSELPILKTLADHLHGFEVASLGELELIQQYFPHHPIIFGGPGKTNDELNACLNNQQVELIHVESIFELERLYYLCQTNKQPCNILLRLNIELPSLPKTKLTMGGSPTPFGMDEDMLMSCLNFIHQQDLIHLKGIHLHLASLQICENIHLSLINDYLDYFKQLQQLQQRHQLTLNHLNVGGGIGINYQDPHHKFNWHSFCAKLDEIINSKKLVNTIIRFECGRYISAFCGYYAVEVIDIKKTHEQNFIICRGGTHHFRTPYAQGHSHPFTVLPIDSWPYPYKRPEL
;
A
#
# COMPACT_ATOMS: atom_id res chain seq x y z
N MET A 1 -22.28 -4.53 -23.17
CA MET A 1 -22.76 -4.61 -21.77
C MET A 1 -23.51 -3.33 -21.46
N ASN A 2 -24.76 -3.44 -20.97
CA ASN A 2 -25.70 -2.31 -20.89
C ASN A 2 -25.22 -1.17 -19.99
N ASN A 3 -25.12 0.04 -20.56
CA ASN A 3 -24.78 1.31 -19.89
C ASN A 3 -25.79 1.78 -18.81
N SER A 4 -26.90 1.06 -18.62
CA SER A 4 -28.03 1.48 -17.77
C SER A 4 -27.80 1.33 -16.27
N ASN A 5 -26.86 0.48 -15.82
CA ASN A 5 -26.68 0.21 -14.38
C ASN A 5 -25.61 1.07 -13.69
N TYR A 6 -24.77 1.82 -14.44
CA TYR A 6 -23.74 2.66 -13.82
C TYR A 6 -24.28 3.96 -13.22
N LEU A 7 -25.39 4.49 -13.76
CA LEU A 7 -26.02 5.73 -13.28
C LEU A 7 -26.69 5.61 -11.91
N GLN A 8 -26.94 4.39 -11.41
CA GLN A 8 -27.53 4.16 -10.09
C GLN A 8 -26.52 4.10 -8.94
N ASN A 9 -25.21 4.12 -9.23
CA ASN A 9 -24.20 4.17 -8.19
C ASN A 9 -23.95 5.64 -7.79
N PHE A 10 -24.33 6.01 -6.55
CA PHE A 10 -24.16 7.36 -5.99
C PHE A 10 -22.72 7.91 -6.19
N LYS A 11 -21.71 7.04 -6.17
CA LYS A 11 -20.28 7.36 -6.35
C LYS A 11 -19.95 7.90 -7.74
N PHE A 12 -20.54 7.31 -8.78
CA PHE A 12 -20.34 7.77 -10.16
C PHE A 12 -20.90 9.17 -10.38
N ASN A 13 -21.96 9.54 -9.65
CA ASN A 13 -22.61 10.84 -9.80
C ASN A 13 -21.73 12.02 -9.34
N LEU A 14 -20.86 11.85 -8.34
CA LEU A 14 -19.99 12.95 -7.89
C LEU A 14 -18.88 13.23 -8.92
N VAL A 15 -18.14 12.19 -9.32
CA VAL A 15 -17.08 12.29 -10.33
C VAL A 15 -17.62 12.82 -11.64
N TYR A 16 -18.78 12.32 -12.07
CA TYR A 16 -19.47 12.80 -13.26
C TYR A 16 -19.83 14.29 -13.18
N LYS A 17 -20.39 14.74 -12.05
CA LYS A 17 -20.69 16.17 -11.82
C LYS A 17 -19.41 17.01 -11.86
N PHE A 18 -18.32 16.53 -11.28
CA PHE A 18 -17.03 17.24 -11.28
C PHE A 18 -16.46 17.38 -12.70
N VAL A 19 -16.46 16.31 -13.49
CA VAL A 19 -16.02 16.35 -14.89
C VAL A 19 -16.90 17.29 -15.72
N LYS A 20 -18.23 17.26 -15.52
CA LYS A 20 -19.14 18.21 -16.16
C LYS A 20 -18.86 19.67 -15.77
N LYS A 21 -18.54 19.91 -14.50
CA LYS A 21 -18.16 21.24 -14.01
C LYS A 21 -16.89 21.75 -14.70
N ILE A 22 -15.82 20.95 -14.73
CA ILE A 22 -14.57 21.29 -15.46
C ILE A 22 -14.88 21.66 -16.91
N LYS A 23 -15.68 20.84 -17.59
CA LYS A 23 -16.06 21.10 -18.98
C LYS A 23 -16.82 22.42 -19.13
N THR A 24 -17.73 22.71 -18.21
CA THR A 24 -18.52 23.96 -18.20
C THR A 24 -17.62 25.17 -17.99
N GLU A 25 -16.70 25.10 -17.03
CA GLU A 25 -15.73 26.17 -16.75
C GLU A 25 -14.81 26.43 -17.96
N LYS A 26 -14.30 25.38 -18.59
CA LYS A 26 -13.51 25.49 -19.83
C LYS A 26 -14.31 26.16 -20.96
N THR A 27 -15.58 25.80 -21.11
CA THR A 27 -16.47 26.41 -22.10
C THR A 27 -16.68 27.91 -21.82
N ILE A 28 -16.96 28.29 -20.56
CA ILE A 28 -17.13 29.69 -20.14
C ILE A 28 -15.86 30.51 -20.42
N ASN A 29 -14.68 29.90 -20.22
CA ASN A 29 -13.39 30.55 -20.41
C ASN A 29 -12.86 30.48 -21.85
N ASN A 30 -13.63 29.97 -22.82
CA ASN A 30 -13.19 29.71 -24.20
C ASN A 30 -11.89 28.87 -24.28
N ASP A 31 -11.66 27.99 -23.31
CA ASP A 31 -10.52 27.08 -23.28
C ASP A 31 -10.92 25.72 -23.89
N HIS A 32 -10.48 25.50 -25.13
CA HIS A 32 -10.73 24.26 -25.87
C HIS A 32 -9.57 23.26 -25.77
N SER A 33 -8.59 23.49 -24.89
CA SER A 33 -7.49 22.54 -24.72
C SER A 33 -8.01 21.23 -24.10
N PRO A 34 -7.60 20.06 -24.59
CA PRO A 34 -8.02 18.79 -24.01
C PRO A 34 -7.47 18.63 -22.59
N PHE A 35 -8.24 18.02 -21.68
CA PHE A 35 -7.83 17.84 -20.28
C PHE A 35 -7.65 16.37 -19.87
N CYS A 36 -6.90 16.20 -18.78
CA CYS A 36 -6.86 14.96 -18.00
C CYS A 36 -6.60 15.30 -16.53
N ALA A 37 -7.21 14.56 -15.61
CA ALA A 37 -7.10 14.83 -14.19
C ALA A 37 -7.26 13.55 -13.36
N TYR A 38 -6.52 13.48 -12.25
CA TYR A 38 -6.87 12.59 -11.14
C TYR A 38 -7.92 13.27 -10.27
N ILE A 39 -8.96 12.52 -9.92
CA ILE A 39 -10.07 12.96 -9.08
C ILE A 39 -10.17 11.98 -7.92
N TYR A 40 -10.21 12.50 -6.70
CA TYR A 40 -10.31 11.68 -5.50
C TYR A 40 -11.55 12.04 -4.70
N ASP A 41 -12.35 11.04 -4.34
CA ASP A 41 -13.51 11.16 -3.45
C ASP A 41 -13.03 11.00 -2.00
N LEU A 42 -12.73 12.12 -1.32
CA LEU A 42 -12.19 12.09 0.04
C LEU A 42 -13.23 11.66 1.09
N ASP A 43 -14.53 11.89 0.83
CA ASP A 43 -15.58 11.43 1.73
C ASP A 43 -15.68 9.90 1.70
N GLU A 44 -15.63 9.30 0.50
CA GLU A 44 -15.57 7.85 0.36
C GLU A 44 -14.29 7.26 0.97
N LEU A 45 -13.14 7.90 0.75
CA LEU A 45 -11.87 7.48 1.38
C LEU A 45 -12.00 7.46 2.91
N LYS A 46 -12.57 8.51 3.49
CA LYS A 46 -12.81 8.61 4.94
C LYS A 46 -13.72 7.48 5.43
N HIS A 47 -14.89 7.28 4.81
CA HIS A 47 -15.82 6.23 5.23
C HIS A 47 -15.21 4.83 5.10
N HIS A 48 -14.55 4.54 3.97
CA HIS A 48 -13.93 3.24 3.71
C HIS A 48 -12.77 2.94 4.67
N SER A 49 -11.91 3.93 4.94
CA SER A 49 -10.81 3.76 5.90
C SER A 49 -11.31 3.58 7.33
N GLN A 50 -12.31 4.34 7.77
CA GLN A 50 -12.94 4.16 9.09
C GLN A 50 -13.52 2.75 9.25
N ASP A 51 -14.27 2.27 8.25
CA ASP A 51 -14.87 0.94 8.24
C ASP A 51 -13.81 -0.16 8.39
N ILE A 52 -12.75 -0.09 7.58
CA ILE A 52 -11.62 -1.04 7.64
C ILE A 52 -10.95 -1.03 9.01
N ILE A 53 -10.65 0.15 9.52
CA ILE A 53 -9.85 0.28 10.74
C ILE A 53 -10.66 -0.12 11.97
N HIS A 54 -11.96 0.22 12.04
CA HIS A 54 -12.82 -0.19 13.13
C HIS A 54 -13.04 -1.71 13.19
N ALA A 55 -12.99 -2.39 12.05
CA ALA A 55 -13.13 -3.85 12.00
C ALA A 55 -11.88 -4.60 12.50
N LEU A 56 -10.72 -3.95 12.59
CA LEU A 56 -9.48 -4.62 12.99
C LEU A 56 -9.55 -5.16 14.43
N PRO A 57 -8.94 -6.33 14.70
CA PRO A 57 -8.73 -6.82 16.06
C PRO A 57 -7.96 -5.81 16.91
N LYS A 58 -8.19 -5.79 18.23
CA LYS A 58 -7.59 -4.79 19.14
C LYS A 58 -6.07 -4.77 19.17
N SER A 59 -5.43 -5.92 18.92
CA SER A 59 -3.98 -6.05 18.88
C SER A 59 -3.38 -5.65 17.52
N CYS A 60 -4.24 -5.31 16.54
CA CYS A 60 -3.83 -4.93 15.21
C CYS A 60 -3.74 -3.41 15.05
N GLN A 61 -2.73 -2.95 14.30
CA GLN A 61 -2.49 -1.55 13.98
C GLN A 61 -2.41 -1.38 12.46
N MET A 62 -3.08 -0.37 11.92
CA MET A 62 -3.00 -0.03 10.50
C MET A 62 -2.00 1.09 10.26
N PHE A 63 -0.99 0.80 9.45
CA PHE A 63 -0.11 1.79 8.83
C PHE A 63 -0.50 1.95 7.36
N TYR A 64 -0.62 3.20 6.89
CA TYR A 64 -0.82 3.44 5.47
C TYR A 64 0.51 3.47 4.74
N ALA A 65 0.64 2.64 3.71
CA ALA A 65 1.81 2.63 2.84
C ALA A 65 1.79 3.86 1.92
N THR A 66 2.56 4.88 2.28
CA THR A 66 2.56 6.23 1.66
C THR A 66 2.76 6.17 0.15
N LYS A 67 3.60 5.24 -0.31
CA LYS A 67 3.87 4.94 -1.73
C LYS A 67 2.65 4.64 -2.59
N ALA A 68 1.51 4.28 -1.98
CA ALA A 68 0.27 4.07 -2.73
C ALA A 68 -0.32 5.38 -3.27
N ASN A 69 -0.29 6.44 -2.46
CA ASN A 69 -0.65 7.80 -2.84
C ASN A 69 -0.23 8.76 -1.72
N SER A 70 0.78 9.59 -1.97
CA SER A 70 1.39 10.53 -1.01
C SER A 70 0.79 11.94 -1.09
N GLU A 71 -0.28 12.14 -1.86
CA GLU A 71 -0.94 13.44 -1.96
C GLU A 71 -1.47 13.91 -0.60
N LEU A 72 -1.13 15.13 -0.19
CA LEU A 72 -1.44 15.65 1.14
C LEU A 72 -2.94 15.58 1.51
N PRO A 73 -3.91 15.86 0.61
CA PRO A 73 -5.33 15.69 0.92
C PRO A 73 -5.71 14.23 1.26
N ILE A 74 -5.09 13.25 0.61
CA ILE A 74 -5.29 11.82 0.90
C ILE A 74 -4.76 11.50 2.29
N LEU A 75 -3.51 11.90 2.57
CA LEU A 75 -2.88 11.65 3.86
C LEU A 75 -3.66 12.30 5.02
N LYS A 76 -4.10 13.56 4.85
CA LYS A 76 -4.93 14.28 5.84
C LYS A 76 -6.27 13.59 6.10
N THR A 77 -6.89 13.04 5.05
CA THR A 77 -8.16 12.32 5.19
C THR A 77 -8.02 11.04 6.00
N LEU A 78 -6.85 10.38 5.91
CA LEU A 78 -6.59 9.10 6.57
C LEU A 78 -6.01 9.24 7.98
N ALA A 79 -5.30 10.33 8.27
CA ALA A 79 -4.48 10.50 9.47
C ALA A 79 -5.25 10.25 10.78
N ASP A 80 -6.50 10.71 10.88
CA ASP A 80 -7.30 10.59 12.11
C ASP A 80 -7.74 9.16 12.43
N HIS A 81 -7.56 8.23 11.50
CA HIS A 81 -8.03 6.85 11.64
C HIS A 81 -6.86 5.86 11.73
N LEU A 82 -5.73 6.16 11.10
CA LEU A 82 -4.58 5.26 11.09
C LEU A 82 -3.84 5.25 12.43
N HIS A 83 -3.11 4.17 12.68
CA HIS A 83 -2.11 4.17 13.74
C HIS A 83 -0.87 4.97 13.33
N GLY A 84 -0.46 4.92 12.06
CA GLY A 84 0.70 5.63 11.56
C GLY A 84 0.90 5.52 10.04
N PHE A 85 2.09 5.88 9.57
CA PHE A 85 2.46 5.83 8.16
C PHE A 85 3.68 4.92 7.94
N GLU A 86 3.60 4.08 6.90
CA GLU A 86 4.80 3.41 6.35
C GLU A 86 5.37 4.30 5.25
N VAL A 87 6.67 4.56 5.35
CA VAL A 87 7.45 5.34 4.39
C VAL A 87 8.58 4.48 3.85
N ALA A 88 8.99 4.72 2.61
CA ALA A 88 10.03 3.96 1.92
C ALA A 88 11.11 4.86 1.29
N SER A 89 11.11 6.16 1.61
CA SER A 89 12.11 7.12 1.15
C SER A 89 12.24 8.31 2.08
N LEU A 90 13.35 9.05 1.97
CA LEU A 90 13.54 10.31 2.70
C LEU A 90 12.44 11.34 2.43
N GLY A 91 12.01 11.49 1.17
CA GLY A 91 10.97 12.47 0.82
C GLY A 91 9.61 12.14 1.45
N GLU A 92 9.27 10.85 1.57
CA GLU A 92 8.07 10.44 2.30
C GLU A 92 8.23 10.66 3.81
N LEU A 93 9.40 10.36 4.39
CA LEU A 93 9.68 10.62 5.81
C LEU A 93 9.53 12.11 6.14
N GLU A 94 10.16 13.00 5.35
CA GLU A 94 10.09 14.45 5.53
C GLU A 94 8.66 14.98 5.39
N LEU A 95 7.91 14.48 4.40
CA LEU A 95 6.50 14.80 4.21
C LEU A 95 5.67 14.46 5.45
N ILE A 96 5.83 13.23 5.98
CA ILE A 96 5.07 12.81 7.16
C ILE A 96 5.49 13.58 8.41
N GLN A 97 6.79 13.79 8.61
CA GLN A 97 7.31 14.57 9.73
C GLN A 97 6.79 16.02 9.73
N GLN A 98 6.69 16.64 8.55
CA GLN A 98 6.24 18.02 8.41
C GLN A 98 4.75 18.18 8.73
N TYR A 99 3.90 17.28 8.24
CA TYR A 99 2.44 17.46 8.28
C TYR A 99 1.72 16.63 9.34
N PHE A 100 2.36 15.59 9.88
CA PHE A 100 1.78 14.64 10.83
C PHE A 100 2.73 14.36 12.01
N PRO A 101 3.13 15.38 12.79
CA PRO A 101 4.19 15.28 13.80
C PRO A 101 3.87 14.37 15.02
N HIS A 102 2.63 13.90 15.12
CA HIS A 102 2.16 13.04 16.21
C HIS A 102 1.90 11.60 15.76
N HIS A 103 2.12 11.30 14.48
CA HIS A 103 1.88 9.97 13.93
C HIS A 103 3.17 9.14 13.95
N PRO A 104 3.12 7.90 14.48
CA PRO A 104 4.16 6.90 14.30
C PRO A 104 4.55 6.67 12.84
N ILE A 105 5.83 6.46 12.62
CA ILE A 105 6.41 6.13 11.32
C ILE A 105 7.13 4.79 11.40
N ILE A 106 6.93 3.94 10.39
CA ILE A 106 7.79 2.78 10.13
C ILE A 106 8.48 2.95 8.79
N PHE A 107 9.78 2.67 8.73
CA PHE A 107 10.59 2.89 7.54
C PHE A 107 10.91 1.57 6.83
N GLY A 108 10.32 1.37 5.67
CA GLY A 108 10.52 0.22 4.78
C GLY A 108 11.48 0.49 3.61
N GLY A 109 11.54 -0.46 2.68
CA GLY A 109 12.28 -0.33 1.41
C GLY A 109 13.69 -0.95 1.45
N PRO A 110 14.13 -1.68 0.41
CA PRO A 110 15.38 -2.44 0.41
C PRO A 110 16.63 -1.60 0.11
N GLY A 111 16.46 -0.32 -0.25
CA GLY A 111 17.51 0.53 -0.78
C GLY A 111 17.96 1.65 0.14
N LYS A 112 17.84 1.50 1.47
CA LYS A 112 18.07 2.61 2.42
C LYS A 112 19.51 3.12 2.36
N THR A 113 19.65 4.41 2.12
CA THR A 113 20.93 5.13 2.13
C THR A 113 21.38 5.44 3.56
N ASN A 114 22.66 5.79 3.76
CA ASN A 114 23.13 6.20 5.09
C ASN A 114 22.44 7.49 5.54
N ASP A 115 22.08 8.37 4.61
CA ASP A 115 21.36 9.61 4.90
C ASP A 115 19.94 9.31 5.39
N GLU A 116 19.23 8.37 4.76
CA GLU A 116 17.92 7.90 5.22
C GLU A 116 17.99 7.22 6.59
N LEU A 117 18.98 6.35 6.82
CA LEU A 117 19.17 5.71 8.12
C LEU A 117 19.48 6.75 9.22
N ASN A 118 20.34 7.73 8.95
CA ASN A 118 20.60 8.83 9.88
C ASN A 118 19.36 9.70 10.12
N ALA A 119 18.58 9.98 9.08
CA ALA A 119 17.32 10.72 9.22
C ALA A 119 16.33 9.96 10.12
N CYS A 120 16.27 8.63 10.00
CA CYS A 120 15.48 7.79 10.90
C CYS A 120 15.95 7.89 12.36
N LEU A 121 17.26 7.76 12.61
CA LEU A 121 17.81 7.84 13.97
C LEU A 121 17.54 9.20 14.64
N ASN A 122 17.57 10.28 13.87
CA ASN A 122 17.31 11.63 14.35
C ASN A 122 15.82 11.98 14.46
N ASN A 123 14.91 11.09 14.07
CA ASN A 123 13.47 11.34 14.07
C ASN A 123 12.76 10.49 15.14
N GLN A 124 12.26 11.16 16.18
CA GLN A 124 11.56 10.51 17.31
C GLN A 124 10.22 9.83 16.91
N GLN A 125 9.65 10.15 15.75
CA GLN A 125 8.45 9.50 15.24
C GLN A 125 8.73 8.14 14.61
N VAL A 126 9.98 7.87 14.21
CA VAL A 126 10.35 6.58 13.60
C VAL A 126 10.44 5.53 14.69
N GLU A 127 9.41 4.68 14.77
CA GLU A 127 9.32 3.64 15.78
C GLU A 127 10.09 2.39 15.41
N LEU A 128 10.10 2.02 14.12
CA LEU A 128 10.73 0.81 13.61
C LEU A 128 11.35 1.04 12.23
N ILE A 129 12.55 0.52 12.04
CA ILE A 129 13.19 0.40 10.72
C ILE A 129 13.09 -1.09 10.29
N HIS A 130 12.57 -1.35 9.09
CA HIS A 130 12.54 -2.70 8.53
C HIS A 130 13.87 -3.02 7.87
N VAL A 131 14.74 -3.75 8.57
CA VAL A 131 16.06 -4.13 8.09
C VAL A 131 15.95 -5.24 7.04
N GLU A 132 16.60 -5.04 5.91
CA GLU A 132 16.43 -5.88 4.72
C GLU A 132 17.61 -6.86 4.48
N SER A 133 18.76 -6.61 5.10
CA SER A 133 19.94 -7.49 4.99
C SER A 133 20.91 -7.32 6.17
N ILE A 134 21.83 -8.27 6.32
CA ILE A 134 22.93 -8.16 7.29
C ILE A 134 23.82 -6.93 7.03
N PHE A 135 24.05 -6.57 5.77
CA PHE A 135 24.86 -5.40 5.44
C PHE A 135 24.17 -4.08 5.82
N GLU A 136 22.85 -3.99 5.62
CA GLU A 136 22.06 -2.84 6.09
C GLU A 136 22.07 -2.78 7.64
N LEU A 137 21.99 -3.93 8.30
CA LEU A 137 22.05 -4.03 9.77
C LEU A 137 23.38 -3.51 10.33
N GLU A 138 24.51 -3.93 9.75
CA GLU A 138 25.84 -3.49 10.15
C GLU A 138 26.03 -1.99 9.93
N ARG A 139 25.55 -1.46 8.78
CA ARG A 139 25.55 -0.01 8.51
C ARG A 139 24.72 0.75 9.53
N LEU A 140 23.51 0.29 9.83
CA LEU A 140 22.63 0.91 10.82
C LEU A 140 23.28 0.89 12.21
N TYR A 141 23.90 -0.22 12.61
CA TYR A 141 24.61 -0.31 13.88
C TYR A 141 25.78 0.67 13.97
N TYR A 142 26.60 0.78 12.93
CA TYR A 142 27.69 1.75 12.87
C TYR A 142 27.21 3.19 13.07
N LEU A 143 26.08 3.55 12.46
CA LEU A 143 25.45 4.88 12.65
C LEU A 143 24.92 5.06 14.07
N CYS A 144 24.30 4.02 14.65
CA CYS A 144 23.86 4.05 16.05
C CYS A 144 25.04 4.28 17.01
N GLN A 145 26.18 3.62 16.78
CA GLN A 145 27.40 3.82 17.57
C GLN A 145 27.94 5.24 17.43
N THR A 146 28.04 5.74 16.19
CA THR A 146 28.54 7.08 15.89
C THR A 146 27.68 8.16 16.56
N ASN A 147 26.36 8.00 16.51
CA ASN A 147 25.41 8.96 17.05
C ASN A 147 25.08 8.73 18.53
N LYS A 148 25.53 7.60 19.11
CA LYS A 148 25.17 7.13 20.45
C LYS A 148 23.65 7.06 20.68
N GLN A 149 22.93 6.62 19.64
CA GLN A 149 21.47 6.53 19.64
C GLN A 149 21.06 5.09 19.34
N PRO A 150 20.34 4.40 20.23
CA PRO A 150 19.80 3.08 19.93
C PRO A 150 18.61 3.19 18.98
N CYS A 151 18.31 2.12 18.25
CA CYS A 151 17.12 2.05 17.40
C CYS A 151 16.37 0.73 17.56
N ASN A 152 15.07 0.77 17.25
CA ASN A 152 14.24 -0.42 17.20
C ASN A 152 14.08 -0.87 15.76
N ILE A 153 14.16 -2.18 15.52
CA ILE A 153 14.10 -2.75 14.17
C ILE A 153 13.12 -3.90 14.08
N LEU A 154 12.65 -4.16 12.86
CA LEU A 154 12.16 -5.47 12.44
C LEU A 154 13.13 -6.06 11.41
N LEU A 155 13.31 -7.37 11.40
CA LEU A 155 13.95 -8.05 10.27
C LEU A 155 12.88 -8.41 9.24
N ARG A 156 13.03 -7.94 8.00
CA ARG A 156 12.11 -8.29 6.91
C ARG A 156 12.52 -9.62 6.31
N LEU A 157 11.57 -10.55 6.24
CA LEU A 157 11.82 -11.91 5.76
C LEU A 157 11.22 -12.15 4.38
N ASN A 158 11.90 -12.99 3.62
CA ASN A 158 11.49 -13.56 2.35
C ASN A 158 11.69 -15.08 2.43
N ILE A 159 10.66 -15.76 2.91
CA ILE A 159 10.68 -17.20 3.21
C ILE A 159 9.56 -17.93 2.46
N GLU A 160 9.72 -19.23 2.21
CA GLU A 160 8.63 -20.06 1.69
C GLU A 160 7.74 -20.50 2.86
N LEU A 161 6.42 -20.38 2.70
CA LEU A 161 5.44 -20.81 3.69
C LEU A 161 4.39 -21.72 3.02
N PRO A 162 3.76 -22.65 3.76
CA PRO A 162 2.85 -23.64 3.19
C PRO A 162 1.70 -23.04 2.37
N SER A 163 1.08 -21.97 2.86
CA SER A 163 -0.08 -21.33 2.23
C SER A 163 0.32 -20.24 1.22
N LEU A 164 1.62 -20.08 0.94
CA LEU A 164 2.09 -19.09 -0.02
C LEU A 164 1.67 -19.50 -1.44
N PRO A 165 0.84 -18.70 -2.14
CA PRO A 165 0.45 -19.03 -3.51
C PRO A 165 1.69 -19.09 -4.41
N LYS A 166 1.71 -19.95 -5.44
CA LYS A 166 2.76 -19.96 -6.47
C LYS A 166 2.26 -19.21 -7.71
N THR A 167 2.34 -17.87 -7.68
CA THR A 167 1.82 -16.99 -8.74
C THR A 167 2.79 -15.84 -9.03
N LYS A 168 2.56 -15.07 -10.10
CA LYS A 168 3.34 -13.85 -10.40
C LYS A 168 3.21 -12.75 -9.32
N LEU A 169 2.22 -12.87 -8.43
CA LEU A 169 1.94 -11.92 -7.36
C LEU A 169 2.55 -12.35 -6.01
N THR A 170 3.27 -13.48 -6.02
CA THR A 170 4.01 -14.00 -4.89
C THR A 170 5.29 -13.19 -4.71
N MET A 171 5.45 -12.61 -3.53
CA MET A 171 6.59 -11.76 -3.16
C MET A 171 7.60 -12.48 -2.26
N GLY A 172 7.27 -13.69 -1.80
CA GLY A 172 8.07 -14.52 -0.90
C GLY A 172 8.56 -15.84 -1.51
N GLY A 173 9.50 -16.52 -0.84
CA GLY A 173 9.94 -17.88 -1.20
C GLY A 173 10.62 -17.96 -2.58
N SER A 174 11.12 -16.83 -3.08
CA SER A 174 11.78 -16.73 -4.39
C SER A 174 12.78 -15.56 -4.39
N PRO A 175 13.79 -15.56 -5.27
CA PRO A 175 14.73 -14.45 -5.36
C PRO A 175 14.03 -13.12 -5.65
N THR A 176 14.09 -12.19 -4.71
CA THR A 176 13.62 -10.79 -4.86
C THR A 176 14.63 -9.87 -4.17
N PRO A 177 14.63 -8.55 -4.46
CA PRO A 177 15.48 -7.61 -3.73
C PRO A 177 14.97 -7.31 -2.31
N PHE A 178 13.90 -7.97 -1.85
CA PHE A 178 13.23 -7.68 -0.59
C PHE A 178 13.41 -8.81 0.41
N GLY A 179 13.74 -8.43 1.64
CA GLY A 179 13.86 -9.31 2.79
C GLY A 179 15.00 -10.33 2.69
N MET A 180 15.11 -11.11 3.75
CA MET A 180 16.16 -12.11 3.92
C MET A 180 15.57 -13.51 4.10
N ASP A 181 16.34 -14.53 3.73
CA ASP A 181 16.04 -15.93 4.00
C ASP A 181 16.38 -16.31 5.46
N GLU A 182 16.15 -17.58 5.81
CA GLU A 182 16.37 -18.07 7.18
C GLU A 182 17.86 -18.09 7.58
N ASP A 183 18.75 -18.40 6.66
CA ASP A 183 20.20 -18.43 6.93
C ASP A 183 20.72 -17.03 7.27
N MET A 184 20.28 -16.02 6.51
CA MET A 184 20.60 -14.63 6.78
C MET A 184 19.89 -14.10 8.04
N LEU A 185 18.66 -14.54 8.34
CA LEU A 185 18.00 -14.26 9.61
C LEU A 185 18.86 -14.75 10.78
N MET A 186 19.36 -15.99 10.74
CA MET A 186 20.23 -16.53 11.79
C MET A 186 21.53 -15.73 11.92
N SER A 187 22.09 -15.28 10.81
CA SER A 187 23.27 -14.39 10.80
C SER A 187 22.97 -13.05 11.50
N CYS A 188 21.82 -12.44 11.21
CA CYS A 188 21.37 -11.21 11.87
C CYS A 188 21.13 -11.41 13.38
N LEU A 189 20.50 -12.52 13.79
CA LEU A 189 20.27 -12.82 15.20
C LEU A 189 21.58 -12.98 15.98
N ASN A 190 22.58 -13.65 15.39
CA ASN A 190 23.90 -13.79 15.98
C ASN A 190 24.62 -12.45 16.13
N PHE A 191 24.51 -11.58 15.11
CA PHE A 191 25.04 -10.22 15.16
C PHE A 191 24.40 -9.40 16.28
N ILE A 192 23.06 -9.35 16.31
CA ILE A 192 22.26 -8.54 17.27
C ILE A 192 22.53 -8.95 18.71
N HIS A 193 22.69 -10.25 18.97
CA HIS A 193 22.98 -10.76 20.32
C HIS A 193 24.24 -10.14 20.96
N GLN A 194 25.14 -9.58 20.16
CA GLN A 194 26.39 -8.97 20.61
C GLN A 194 26.33 -7.43 20.69
N GLN A 195 25.18 -6.81 20.40
CA GLN A 195 25.05 -5.35 20.30
C GLN A 195 24.03 -4.77 21.27
N ASP A 196 24.38 -3.64 21.90
CA ASP A 196 23.52 -2.96 22.87
C ASP A 196 22.67 -1.81 22.29
N LEU A 197 22.87 -1.45 21.02
CA LEU A 197 22.20 -0.30 20.38
C LEU A 197 21.14 -0.70 19.34
N ILE A 198 20.98 -1.99 19.07
CA ILE A 198 19.96 -2.49 18.14
C ILE A 198 18.96 -3.33 18.91
N HIS A 199 17.71 -2.87 18.94
CA HIS A 199 16.62 -3.56 19.62
C HIS A 199 15.71 -4.24 18.60
N LEU A 200 15.90 -5.55 18.41
CA LEU A 200 14.99 -6.34 17.60
C LEU A 200 13.64 -6.48 18.30
N LYS A 201 12.58 -5.94 17.69
CA LYS A 201 11.20 -6.01 18.21
C LYS A 201 10.37 -7.12 17.57
N GLY A 202 10.84 -7.70 16.47
CA GLY A 202 10.14 -8.76 15.75
C GLY A 202 10.50 -8.81 14.27
N ILE A 203 9.55 -9.21 13.44
CA ILE A 203 9.77 -9.44 12.01
C ILE A 203 8.72 -8.76 11.15
N HIS A 204 9.06 -8.57 9.88
CA HIS A 204 8.15 -8.11 8.85
C HIS A 204 8.05 -9.14 7.72
N LEU A 205 6.82 -9.53 7.36
CA LEU A 205 6.50 -10.45 6.28
C LEU A 205 5.52 -9.77 5.32
N HIS A 206 5.95 -9.53 4.08
CA HIS A 206 5.08 -9.06 2.99
C HIS A 206 5.28 -9.97 1.78
N LEU A 207 4.67 -11.17 1.82
CA LEU A 207 4.93 -12.22 0.84
C LEU A 207 3.87 -12.31 -0.28
N ALA A 208 2.82 -11.48 -0.25
CA ALA A 208 1.78 -11.47 -1.27
C ALA A 208 1.39 -10.04 -1.66
N SER A 209 1.00 -9.88 -2.92
CA SER A 209 0.40 -8.66 -3.47
C SER A 209 -0.90 -8.99 -4.19
N LEU A 210 -1.83 -8.03 -4.25
CA LEU A 210 -3.09 -8.15 -4.99
C LEU A 210 -3.93 -9.40 -4.68
N GLN A 211 -3.89 -9.89 -3.44
CA GLN A 211 -4.71 -11.02 -3.01
C GLN A 211 -6.17 -10.56 -2.82
N ILE A 212 -7.07 -11.09 -3.66
CA ILE A 212 -8.49 -10.75 -3.64
C ILE A 212 -9.36 -11.75 -2.85
N CYS A 213 -8.81 -12.92 -2.50
CA CYS A 213 -9.50 -13.93 -1.71
C CYS A 213 -9.09 -13.87 -0.23
N GLU A 214 -10.05 -13.56 0.64
CA GLU A 214 -9.85 -13.42 2.07
C GLU A 214 -9.37 -14.70 2.75
N ASN A 215 -9.86 -15.87 2.34
CA ASN A 215 -9.47 -17.14 2.95
C ASN A 215 -8.00 -17.47 2.63
N ILE A 216 -7.53 -17.17 1.42
CA ILE A 216 -6.13 -17.40 1.03
C ILE A 216 -5.21 -16.43 1.80
N HIS A 217 -5.60 -15.15 1.91
CA HIS A 217 -4.81 -14.18 2.67
C HIS A 217 -4.78 -14.52 4.17
N LEU A 218 -5.90 -14.99 4.72
CA LEU A 218 -6.00 -15.43 6.11
C LEU A 218 -5.11 -16.65 6.40
N SER A 219 -5.08 -17.64 5.51
CA SER A 219 -4.18 -18.79 5.66
C SER A 219 -2.70 -18.37 5.65
N LEU A 220 -2.34 -17.43 4.77
CA LEU A 220 -0.99 -16.87 4.74
C LEU A 220 -0.63 -16.15 6.05
N ILE A 221 -1.54 -15.34 6.60
CA ILE A 221 -1.31 -14.68 7.89
C ILE A 221 -1.28 -15.68 9.04
N ASN A 222 -2.06 -16.76 8.98
CA ASN A 222 -1.95 -17.85 9.95
C ASN A 222 -0.53 -18.45 9.96
N ASP A 223 0.05 -18.68 8.77
CA ASP A 223 1.44 -19.15 8.67
C ASP A 223 2.44 -18.13 9.23
N TYR A 224 2.22 -16.83 9.03
CA TYR A 224 3.05 -15.78 9.64
C TYR A 224 3.01 -15.84 11.17
N LEU A 225 1.82 -16.02 11.74
CA LEU A 225 1.63 -16.13 13.19
C LEU A 225 2.29 -17.39 13.75
N ASP A 226 2.20 -18.53 13.04
CA ASP A 226 2.87 -19.76 13.42
C ASP A 226 4.39 -19.64 13.36
N TYR A 227 4.93 -19.02 12.31
CA TYR A 227 6.36 -18.73 12.19
C TYR A 227 6.85 -17.78 13.29
N PHE A 228 6.12 -16.69 13.53
CA PHE A 228 6.47 -15.74 14.58
C PHE A 228 6.50 -16.39 15.97
N LYS A 229 5.57 -17.30 16.27
CA LYS A 229 5.59 -18.08 17.52
C LYS A 229 6.81 -18.96 17.65
N GLN A 230 7.28 -19.57 16.56
CA GLN A 230 8.53 -20.34 16.57
C GLN A 230 9.71 -19.43 16.90
N LEU A 231 9.79 -18.24 16.29
CA LEU A 231 10.82 -17.26 16.63
C LEU A 231 10.74 -16.76 18.08
N GLN A 232 9.54 -16.58 18.64
CA GLN A 232 9.38 -16.20 20.04
C GLN A 232 10.00 -17.22 21.01
N GLN A 233 10.12 -18.49 20.63
CA GLN A 233 10.81 -19.50 21.44
C GLN A 233 12.32 -19.20 21.59
N LEU A 234 12.90 -18.41 20.69
CA LEU A 234 14.30 -17.99 20.72
C LEU A 234 14.54 -16.81 21.68
N GLN A 235 13.48 -16.17 22.21
CA GLN A 235 13.60 -14.97 23.04
C GLN A 235 14.46 -15.18 24.28
N GLN A 236 14.29 -16.28 25.00
CA GLN A 236 15.08 -16.56 26.20
C GLN A 236 16.55 -16.80 25.86
N ARG A 237 16.81 -17.52 24.76
CA ARG A 237 18.18 -17.84 24.31
C ARG A 237 18.95 -16.60 23.89
N HIS A 238 18.26 -15.63 23.27
CA HIS A 238 18.89 -14.43 22.70
C HIS A 238 18.60 -13.15 23.49
N GLN A 239 17.97 -13.24 24.67
CA GLN A 239 17.57 -12.10 25.50
C GLN A 239 16.73 -11.06 24.73
N LEU A 240 15.87 -11.53 23.83
CA LEU A 240 15.05 -10.69 22.95
C LEU A 240 13.65 -10.45 23.50
N THR A 241 13.08 -9.29 23.18
CA THR A 241 11.65 -9.00 23.37
C THR A 241 10.97 -8.86 22.02
N LEU A 242 10.41 -9.98 21.52
CA LEU A 242 9.71 -10.03 20.24
C LEU A 242 8.21 -9.87 20.46
N ASN A 243 7.69 -8.68 20.19
CA ASN A 243 6.28 -8.32 20.39
C ASN A 243 5.62 -7.68 19.16
N HIS A 244 6.35 -7.47 18.07
CA HIS A 244 5.82 -6.89 16.83
C HIS A 244 5.86 -7.90 15.69
N LEU A 245 4.72 -8.17 15.08
CA LEU A 245 4.64 -8.88 13.81
C LEU A 245 4.03 -7.94 12.78
N ASN A 246 4.84 -7.48 11.84
CA ASN A 246 4.32 -6.75 10.71
C ASN A 246 3.99 -7.74 9.59
N VAL A 247 2.71 -7.80 9.20
CA VAL A 247 2.20 -8.72 8.17
C VAL A 247 2.09 -8.04 6.79
N GLY A 248 2.64 -6.82 6.68
CA GLY A 248 2.66 -6.03 5.46
C GLY A 248 1.26 -5.68 4.97
N GLY A 249 1.18 -5.35 3.68
CA GLY A 249 -0.09 -5.23 2.95
C GLY A 249 -0.40 -6.50 2.17
N GLY A 250 -0.86 -6.30 0.94
CA GLY A 250 -1.05 -7.40 -0.02
C GLY A 250 -2.50 -7.69 -0.35
N ILE A 251 -3.44 -7.11 0.39
CA ILE A 251 -4.86 -7.12 0.04
C ILE A 251 -5.06 -6.38 -1.30
N GLY A 252 -5.74 -7.06 -2.21
CA GLY A 252 -5.94 -6.64 -3.58
C GLY A 252 -7.25 -5.93 -3.83
N ILE A 253 -7.35 -5.41 -5.05
CA ILE A 253 -8.58 -4.88 -5.63
C ILE A 253 -8.80 -5.61 -6.95
N ASN A 254 -10.03 -6.04 -7.19
CA ASN A 254 -10.41 -6.63 -8.46
C ASN A 254 -10.77 -5.53 -9.45
N TYR A 255 -9.83 -5.14 -10.31
CA TYR A 255 -10.08 -4.11 -11.34
C TYR A 255 -11.03 -4.60 -12.45
N GLN A 256 -11.10 -5.92 -12.69
CA GLN A 256 -11.98 -6.47 -13.73
C GLN A 256 -13.43 -6.55 -13.26
N ASP A 257 -13.64 -6.82 -11.98
CA ASP A 257 -14.93 -6.78 -11.32
C ASP A 257 -14.85 -6.00 -9.99
N PRO A 258 -15.02 -4.67 -10.03
CA PRO A 258 -14.96 -3.83 -8.84
C PRO A 258 -16.03 -4.12 -7.78
N HIS A 259 -17.07 -4.89 -8.13
CA HIS A 259 -18.09 -5.33 -7.19
C HIS A 259 -17.64 -6.54 -6.36
N HIS A 260 -16.70 -7.33 -6.89
CA HIS A 260 -16.08 -8.43 -6.15
C HIS A 260 -14.99 -7.90 -5.20
N LYS A 261 -15.44 -7.46 -4.02
CA LYS A 261 -14.56 -6.91 -2.98
C LYS A 261 -14.10 -8.00 -2.02
N PHE A 262 -12.85 -7.89 -1.59
CA PHE A 262 -12.31 -8.62 -0.45
C PHE A 262 -13.20 -8.41 0.79
N ASN A 263 -13.66 -9.50 1.41
CA ASN A 263 -14.54 -9.41 2.58
C ASN A 263 -13.73 -9.14 3.86
N TRP A 264 -13.41 -7.87 4.09
CA TRP A 264 -12.58 -7.42 5.21
C TRP A 264 -13.14 -7.74 6.59
N HIS A 265 -14.46 -7.62 6.76
CA HIS A 265 -15.12 -7.90 8.04
C HIS A 265 -15.02 -9.39 8.41
N SER A 266 -15.31 -10.28 7.46
CA SER A 266 -15.14 -11.73 7.64
C SER A 266 -13.69 -12.08 7.92
N PHE A 267 -12.75 -11.46 7.20
CA PHE A 267 -11.32 -11.62 7.44
C PHE A 267 -10.92 -11.21 8.86
N CYS A 268 -11.32 -10.02 9.32
CA CYS A 268 -10.95 -9.53 10.66
C CYS A 268 -11.57 -10.36 11.79
N ALA A 269 -12.83 -10.79 11.65
CA ALA A 269 -13.48 -11.64 12.63
C ALA A 269 -12.73 -12.98 12.81
N LYS A 270 -12.39 -13.65 11.70
CA LYS A 270 -11.62 -14.89 11.75
C LYS A 270 -10.17 -14.66 12.22
N LEU A 271 -9.58 -13.52 11.87
CA LEU A 271 -8.25 -13.15 12.36
C LEU A 271 -8.23 -13.01 13.88
N ASP A 272 -9.25 -12.39 14.48
CA ASP A 272 -9.39 -12.28 15.94
C ASP A 272 -9.48 -13.67 16.60
N GLU A 273 -10.27 -14.59 16.03
CA GLU A 273 -10.34 -15.98 16.49
C GLU A 273 -8.98 -16.68 16.45
N ILE A 274 -8.20 -16.49 15.37
CA ILE A 274 -6.86 -17.06 15.21
C ILE A 274 -5.89 -16.46 16.25
N ILE A 275 -5.88 -15.14 16.43
CA ILE A 275 -5.01 -14.46 17.41
C ILE A 275 -5.29 -14.98 18.83
N ASN A 276 -6.57 -15.09 19.20
CA ASN A 276 -6.99 -15.59 20.50
C ASN A 276 -6.60 -17.06 20.70
N SER A 277 -6.89 -17.93 19.73
CA SER A 277 -6.56 -19.36 19.82
C SER A 277 -5.06 -19.63 19.93
N LYS A 278 -4.23 -18.78 19.28
CA LYS A 278 -2.77 -18.87 19.34
C LYS A 278 -2.16 -18.20 20.57
N LYS A 279 -2.96 -17.50 21.41
CA LYS A 279 -2.53 -16.72 22.58
C LYS A 279 -1.59 -15.56 22.24
N LEU A 280 -1.82 -14.89 21.10
CA LEU A 280 -1.01 -13.78 20.61
C LEU A 280 -1.62 -12.40 20.93
N VAL A 281 -2.51 -12.32 21.93
CA VAL A 281 -3.21 -11.08 22.32
C VAL A 281 -2.27 -9.96 22.78
N ASN A 282 -1.05 -10.29 23.19
CA ASN A 282 0.00 -9.34 23.58
C ASN A 282 0.99 -9.01 22.44
N THR A 283 0.78 -9.58 21.25
CA THR A 283 1.57 -9.28 20.06
C THR A 283 0.90 -8.14 19.30
N ILE A 284 1.66 -7.09 19.01
CA ILE A 284 1.24 -6.00 18.14
C ILE A 284 1.37 -6.47 16.70
N ILE A 285 0.23 -6.60 16.00
CA ILE A 285 0.19 -7.04 14.61
C ILE A 285 -0.01 -5.81 13.71
N ARG A 286 0.95 -5.53 12.83
CA ARG A 286 0.91 -4.33 11.97
C ARG A 286 0.55 -4.68 10.54
N PHE A 287 -0.36 -3.92 9.95
CA PHE A 287 -0.72 -3.99 8.54
C PHE A 287 -0.19 -2.75 7.80
N GLU A 288 0.20 -2.92 6.54
CA GLU A 288 0.72 -1.86 5.65
C GLU A 288 -0.15 -1.72 4.38
N CYS A 289 -1.44 -1.42 4.56
CA CYS A 289 -2.37 -1.39 3.45
C CYS A 289 -2.36 -0.02 2.75
N GLY A 290 -1.72 0.07 1.59
CA GLY A 290 -1.82 1.26 0.72
C GLY A 290 -2.99 1.16 -0.25
N ARG A 291 -2.84 0.29 -1.27
CA ARG A 291 -3.81 0.11 -2.36
C ARG A 291 -5.23 -0.14 -1.87
N TYR A 292 -5.41 -1.08 -0.96
CA TYR A 292 -6.74 -1.47 -0.49
C TYR A 292 -7.48 -0.32 0.20
N ILE A 293 -6.75 0.61 0.82
CA ILE A 293 -7.32 1.80 1.46
C ILE A 293 -7.69 2.85 0.41
N SER A 294 -6.79 3.18 -0.53
CA SER A 294 -6.96 4.39 -1.36
C SER A 294 -7.44 4.17 -2.78
N ALA A 295 -7.36 2.98 -3.38
CA ALA A 295 -7.66 2.87 -4.82
C ALA A 295 -9.15 2.95 -5.16
N PHE A 296 -10.07 2.67 -4.23
CA PHE A 296 -11.51 2.78 -4.50
C PHE A 296 -12.02 4.22 -4.62
N CYS A 297 -11.26 5.19 -4.10
CA CYS A 297 -11.65 6.59 -4.11
C CYS A 297 -11.04 7.38 -5.26
N GLY A 298 -10.16 6.78 -6.07
CA GLY A 298 -9.41 7.44 -7.14
C GLY A 298 -9.97 7.18 -8.53
N TYR A 299 -10.07 8.25 -9.33
CA TYR A 299 -10.53 8.20 -10.71
C TYR A 299 -9.54 8.96 -11.60
N TYR A 300 -9.35 8.47 -12.82
CA TYR A 300 -8.58 9.17 -13.84
C TYR A 300 -9.49 9.59 -14.99
N ALA A 301 -9.81 10.88 -15.04
CA ALA A 301 -10.56 11.47 -16.14
C ALA A 301 -9.61 11.86 -17.27
N VAL A 302 -9.94 11.48 -18.50
CA VAL A 302 -9.12 11.77 -19.67
C VAL A 302 -10.00 12.02 -20.89
N GLU A 303 -9.68 13.06 -21.64
CA GLU A 303 -10.40 13.41 -22.85
C GLU A 303 -9.91 12.61 -24.07
N VAL A 304 -10.87 12.15 -24.89
CA VAL A 304 -10.60 11.54 -26.20
C VAL A 304 -10.28 12.65 -27.21
N ILE A 305 -9.10 12.56 -27.82
CA ILE A 305 -8.60 13.51 -28.82
C ILE A 305 -8.91 13.03 -30.24
N ASP A 306 -8.75 11.73 -30.49
CA ASP A 306 -8.89 11.16 -31.83
C ASP A 306 -9.44 9.73 -31.75
N ILE A 307 -10.14 9.34 -32.79
CA ILE A 307 -10.59 7.95 -33.00
C ILE A 307 -10.18 7.60 -34.42
N LYS A 308 -9.36 6.57 -34.54
CA LYS A 308 -8.86 6.12 -35.84
C LYS A 308 -8.94 4.63 -35.99
N LYS A 309 -9.17 4.18 -37.23
CA LYS A 309 -9.02 2.79 -37.64
C LYS A 309 -7.67 2.64 -38.35
N THR A 310 -6.88 1.66 -37.93
CA THR A 310 -5.68 1.24 -38.66
C THR A 310 -5.74 -0.28 -38.79
N HIS A 311 -5.63 -0.76 -40.02
CA HIS A 311 -5.99 -2.14 -40.39
C HIS A 311 -7.39 -2.48 -39.85
N GLU A 312 -7.60 -3.63 -39.23
CA GLU A 312 -8.89 -4.06 -38.67
C GLU A 312 -9.09 -3.70 -37.19
N GLN A 313 -8.32 -2.73 -36.67
CA GLN A 313 -8.39 -2.33 -35.27
C GLN A 313 -8.72 -0.85 -35.10
N ASN A 314 -9.59 -0.58 -34.13
CA ASN A 314 -9.99 0.76 -33.71
C ASN A 314 -9.11 1.23 -32.54
N PHE A 315 -8.67 2.48 -32.60
CA PHE A 315 -7.83 3.11 -31.58
C PHE A 315 -8.49 4.40 -31.10
N ILE A 316 -8.60 4.53 -29.78
CA ILE A 316 -9.05 5.74 -29.11
C ILE A 316 -7.82 6.42 -28.53
N ILE A 317 -7.51 7.61 -29.03
CA ILE A 317 -6.35 8.40 -28.60
C ILE A 317 -6.81 9.40 -27.56
N CYS A 318 -6.14 9.39 -26.42
CA CYS A 318 -6.50 10.19 -25.26
C CYS A 318 -5.43 11.24 -24.95
N ARG A 319 -5.81 12.33 -24.27
CA ARG A 319 -4.87 13.38 -23.81
C ARG A 319 -3.81 12.88 -22.83
N GLY A 320 -4.14 11.85 -22.08
CA GLY A 320 -3.25 11.18 -21.14
C GLY A 320 -2.48 10.03 -21.76
N GLY A 321 -1.59 9.44 -20.97
CA GLY A 321 -0.87 8.23 -21.37
C GLY A 321 -0.12 7.62 -20.20
N THR A 322 0.83 6.74 -20.52
CA THR A 322 1.65 6.00 -19.54
C THR A 322 2.49 6.91 -18.63
N HIS A 323 2.75 8.16 -19.03
CA HIS A 323 3.41 9.17 -18.20
C HIS A 323 2.53 9.67 -17.04
N HIS A 324 1.19 9.57 -17.15
CA HIS A 324 0.26 9.88 -16.07
C HIS A 324 -0.25 8.61 -15.38
N PHE A 325 -0.73 7.64 -16.17
CA PHE A 325 -1.35 6.43 -15.66
C PHE A 325 -0.63 5.18 -16.17
N ARG A 326 0.50 4.88 -15.54
CA ARG A 326 1.44 3.82 -15.97
C ARG A 326 0.94 2.40 -15.67
N THR A 327 0.18 2.23 -14.59
CA THR A 327 -0.17 0.90 -14.04
C THR A 327 -0.82 -0.05 -15.05
N PRO A 328 -1.81 0.36 -15.86
CA PRO A 328 -2.43 -0.55 -16.83
C PRO A 328 -1.42 -1.16 -17.81
N TYR A 329 -0.50 -0.34 -18.32
CA TYR A 329 0.52 -0.79 -19.27
C TYR A 329 1.61 -1.61 -18.58
N ALA A 330 2.16 -1.11 -17.47
CA ALA A 330 3.29 -1.76 -16.80
C ALA A 330 2.94 -3.08 -16.10
N GLN A 331 1.68 -3.25 -15.68
CA GLN A 331 1.22 -4.43 -14.93
C GLN A 331 0.21 -5.27 -15.71
N GLY A 332 -0.19 -4.86 -16.91
CA GLY A 332 -1.21 -5.55 -17.70
C GLY A 332 -2.61 -5.56 -17.05
N HIS A 333 -2.87 -4.64 -16.11
CA HIS A 333 -4.16 -4.57 -15.42
C HIS A 333 -5.16 -3.77 -16.24
N SER A 334 -6.16 -4.47 -16.80
CA SER A 334 -7.34 -3.80 -17.37
C SER A 334 -8.09 -3.07 -16.26
N HIS A 335 -8.40 -1.80 -16.48
CA HIS A 335 -9.16 -0.97 -15.55
C HIS A 335 -10.56 -0.71 -16.10
N PRO A 336 -11.59 -0.66 -15.23
CA PRO A 336 -12.93 -0.36 -15.66
C PRO A 336 -13.00 1.12 -16.07
N PHE A 337 -13.76 1.42 -17.12
CA PHE A 337 -13.96 2.79 -17.57
C PHE A 337 -15.42 3.03 -17.95
N THR A 338 -15.79 4.30 -17.98
CA THR A 338 -17.08 4.74 -18.49
C THR A 338 -16.86 5.93 -19.42
N VAL A 339 -17.57 5.94 -20.55
CA VAL A 339 -17.51 7.04 -21.51
C VAL A 339 -18.51 8.10 -21.09
N LEU A 340 -18.03 9.34 -20.91
CA LEU A 340 -18.90 10.48 -20.70
C LEU A 340 -19.17 11.12 -22.07
N PRO A 341 -20.41 11.10 -22.57
CA PRO A 341 -20.71 11.66 -23.86
C PRO A 341 -20.51 13.18 -23.86
N ILE A 342 -20.01 13.69 -24.98
CA ILE A 342 -20.07 15.12 -25.32
C ILE A 342 -21.20 15.33 -26.33
N ASP A 343 -22.13 16.22 -26.02
CA ASP A 343 -23.30 16.48 -26.89
C ASP A 343 -23.00 17.51 -27.98
N SER A 344 -22.01 18.37 -27.76
CA SER A 344 -21.60 19.44 -28.67
C SER A 344 -20.31 19.09 -29.41
N TRP A 345 -20.29 19.31 -30.72
CA TRP A 345 -19.10 19.18 -31.57
C TRP A 345 -18.78 20.55 -32.19
N PRO A 346 -17.80 21.29 -31.67
CA PRO A 346 -17.55 22.68 -32.05
C PRO A 346 -16.74 22.82 -33.35
N TYR A 347 -16.34 21.71 -33.97
CA TYR A 347 -15.44 21.71 -35.11
C TYR A 347 -16.19 21.64 -36.45
N PRO A 348 -15.65 22.26 -37.52
CA PRO A 348 -16.28 22.25 -38.84
C PRO A 348 -16.16 20.90 -39.58
N TYR A 349 -15.35 19.97 -39.10
CA TYR A 349 -15.18 18.63 -39.66
C TYR A 349 -16.07 17.60 -38.99
N LYS A 350 -16.24 16.42 -39.60
CA LYS A 350 -17.08 15.34 -39.04
C LYS A 350 -16.51 14.84 -37.71
N ARG A 351 -17.40 14.60 -36.75
CA ARG A 351 -17.06 13.93 -35.48
C ARG A 351 -16.61 12.48 -35.74
N PRO A 352 -15.48 12.04 -35.17
CA PRO A 352 -15.08 10.62 -35.20
C PRO A 352 -16.05 9.77 -34.37
N GLU A 353 -16.44 8.60 -34.89
CA GLU A 353 -17.41 7.67 -34.27
C GLU A 353 -16.94 6.21 -34.48
N LEU A 354 -17.37 5.28 -33.61
CA LEU A 354 -17.10 3.83 -33.68
C LEU A 354 -18.36 3.02 -33.88
#